data_AF-A0A7C8CQ59-F1
#
_entry.id   AF-A0A7C8CQ59-F1
#
_cell.length_a   1.000
_cell.length_b   1.000
_cell.length_c   1.000
_cell.angle_alpha   90.00
_cell.angle_beta   90.00
_cell.angle_gamma   90.00
#
_symmetry.space_group_name_H-M   'P 1'
#
loop_
_entity.id
_entity.type
_entity.pdbx_description
1 polymer ?
#
loop_
_entity_poly.entity_id
_entity_poly.type
_entity_poly.pdbx_seq_one_letter_code
_entity_poly.pdbx_strand_id
1 'polypeptide(L)'
;MSLTTKSVFLLLALSLCSGLSGQVTADSWVNWESPPVHPLELVSGSDLLLATNTADSHLEIYNISSGVPVPFLSVPVGLDPVSVRARTATEAWVVNRISDTISIVDLQNGYVRWTLMTADEPADVIFAGTPQRAYVSCSGTDEIMVFDPSDVTAPPEIISLIGEEPRALAKSPDGSTVYCAIFESGNGTTVLGGGFDGGVNVIAFPPNVVSDPAGPYGGVNPPPNANGDFEPPLNPSTGTPPPVALIVKKIDQDVWVDDNGSDWGDLVSGPQADLSGR
;
A
#
# COMPACT_ATOMS: atom_id res chain seq x y z
N MET A 1 74.03 -20.56 -23.82
CA MET A 1 74.31 -19.63 -22.71
C MET A 1 74.09 -18.22 -23.23
N SER A 2 73.46 -17.23 -22.59
CA SER A 2 72.64 -17.12 -21.39
C SER A 2 72.38 -15.60 -21.23
N LEU A 3 71.13 -15.19 -20.99
CA LEU A 3 70.66 -13.92 -20.38
C LEU A 3 70.95 -12.56 -21.10
N THR A 4 69.94 -11.87 -21.64
CA THR A 4 69.13 -10.77 -21.03
C THR A 4 69.91 -9.57 -20.48
N THR A 5 69.63 -8.33 -20.93
CA THR A 5 68.89 -7.25 -20.20
C THR A 5 68.91 -5.90 -20.99
N LYS A 6 67.88 -5.08 -20.70
CA LYS A 6 67.26 -3.89 -21.33
C LYS A 6 68.03 -2.53 -21.32
N SER A 7 67.42 -1.56 -22.06
CA SER A 7 67.34 -0.08 -21.82
C SER A 7 68.40 0.77 -22.58
N VAL A 8 68.19 1.97 -23.15
CA VAL A 8 67.30 3.17 -23.01
C VAL A 8 67.37 3.92 -24.37
N PHE A 9 66.30 4.43 -25.01
CA PHE A 9 65.87 5.85 -24.98
C PHE A 9 64.63 6.03 -25.87
N LEU A 10 63.49 6.41 -25.29
CA LEU A 10 62.64 7.46 -25.87
C LEU A 10 61.78 8.08 -24.77
N LEU A 11 62.19 9.27 -24.33
CA LEU A 11 61.44 10.17 -23.47
C LEU A 11 60.89 11.28 -24.38
N LEU A 12 59.57 11.33 -24.59
CA LEU A 12 58.71 12.53 -24.57
C LEU A 12 57.34 12.20 -25.16
N ALA A 13 56.31 12.10 -24.31
CA ALA A 13 54.96 12.64 -24.54
C ALA A 13 54.04 12.24 -23.36
N LEU A 14 54.34 12.75 -22.16
CA LEU A 14 53.31 12.98 -21.14
C LEU A 14 52.93 14.45 -21.25
N SER A 15 51.75 14.74 -21.80
CA SER A 15 50.96 15.96 -21.56
C SER A 15 49.92 16.10 -22.67
N LEU A 16 48.68 15.64 -22.42
CA LEU A 16 47.42 16.26 -22.86
C LEU A 16 46.25 15.38 -22.42
N CYS A 17 46.08 15.23 -21.10
CA CYS A 17 44.76 15.01 -20.52
C CYS A 17 44.24 16.39 -20.12
N SER A 18 43.38 16.97 -20.93
CA SER A 18 42.59 18.14 -20.53
C SER A 18 41.21 18.04 -21.17
N GLY A 19 40.25 17.61 -20.36
CA GLY A 19 38.89 18.14 -20.39
C GLY A 19 38.00 17.73 -21.56
N LEU A 20 37.69 16.43 -21.68
CA LEU A 20 36.37 16.02 -22.13
C LEU A 20 35.69 15.31 -20.96
N SER A 21 35.29 16.09 -19.95
CA SER A 21 34.16 15.67 -19.14
C SER A 21 32.95 15.71 -20.07
N GLY A 22 32.65 14.60 -20.72
CA GLY A 22 31.31 14.41 -21.25
C GLY A 22 30.37 14.53 -20.06
N GLN A 23 29.69 15.66 -19.93
CA GLN A 23 28.45 15.68 -19.16
C GLN A 23 27.55 14.69 -19.89
N VAL A 24 27.40 13.49 -19.33
CA VAL A 24 26.20 12.72 -19.58
C VAL A 24 25.10 13.65 -19.12
N THR A 25 24.36 14.20 -20.07
CA THR A 25 23.08 14.82 -19.75
C THR A 25 22.31 13.72 -19.04
N ALA A 26 22.07 13.89 -17.74
CA ALA A 26 21.10 13.05 -17.06
C ALA A 26 19.83 13.20 -17.88
N ASP A 27 19.44 12.15 -18.60
CA ASP A 27 18.14 12.13 -19.25
C ASP A 27 17.16 12.48 -18.13
N SER A 28 16.30 13.47 -18.40
CA SER A 28 15.24 13.84 -17.46
C SER A 28 14.27 12.67 -17.42
N TRP A 29 14.61 11.65 -16.64
CA TRP A 29 13.79 10.49 -16.45
C TRP A 29 12.63 10.94 -15.58
N VAL A 30 11.46 11.05 -16.20
CA VAL A 30 10.21 11.25 -15.47
C VAL A 30 9.92 9.92 -14.80
N ASN A 31 10.20 9.86 -13.50
CA ASN A 31 9.89 8.70 -12.70
C ASN A 31 8.38 8.61 -12.54
N TRP A 32 7.77 7.63 -13.22
CA TRP A 32 6.41 7.21 -12.94
C TRP A 32 6.52 6.03 -12.00
N GLU A 33 6.44 6.29 -10.70
CA GLU A 33 6.35 5.22 -9.71
C GLU A 33 4.88 4.95 -9.43
N SER A 34 4.47 3.70 -9.58
CA SER A 34 3.19 3.31 -9.02
C SER A 34 3.22 3.45 -7.51
N PRO A 35 2.10 3.85 -6.89
CA PRO A 35 2.07 4.11 -5.46
C PRO A 35 2.34 2.81 -4.68
N PRO A 36 3.39 2.77 -3.84
CA PRO A 36 3.75 1.56 -3.13
C PRO A 36 2.64 1.15 -2.15
N VAL A 37 2.48 -0.15 -1.95
CA VAL A 37 1.49 -0.69 -1.01
C VAL A 37 2.19 -1.21 0.24
N HIS A 38 3.26 -1.97 0.07
CA HIS A 38 4.09 -2.45 1.17
C HIS A 38 5.53 -2.66 0.68
N PRO A 39 6.27 -1.57 0.52
CA PRO A 39 7.55 -1.57 -0.15
C PRO A 39 8.69 -2.10 0.72
N LEU A 40 8.45 -2.34 2.01
CA LEU A 40 9.44 -2.79 2.98
C LEU A 40 8.89 -3.94 3.80
N GLU A 41 9.69 -5.01 3.97
CA GLU A 41 9.30 -6.18 4.75
C GLU A 41 10.45 -6.65 5.64
N LEU A 42 10.16 -6.88 6.93
CA LEU A 42 11.09 -7.56 7.84
C LEU A 42 10.88 -9.07 7.75
N VAL A 43 11.93 -9.82 7.48
CA VAL A 43 11.85 -11.28 7.37
C VAL A 43 11.89 -11.88 8.78
N SER A 44 10.74 -12.36 9.25
CA SER A 44 10.57 -12.92 10.60
C SER A 44 11.61 -14.01 10.92
N GLY A 45 12.25 -13.87 12.09
CA GLY A 45 13.27 -14.80 12.57
C GLY A 45 14.65 -14.64 11.92
N SER A 46 14.90 -13.54 11.21
CA SER A 46 16.19 -13.24 10.58
C SER A 46 16.59 -11.76 10.76
N ASP A 47 17.82 -11.43 10.34
CA ASP A 47 18.33 -10.05 10.26
C ASP A 47 18.20 -9.46 8.86
N LEU A 48 17.13 -9.81 8.11
CA LEU A 48 16.90 -9.30 6.76
C LEU A 48 15.76 -8.27 6.72
N LEU A 49 16.04 -7.16 6.05
CA LEU A 49 15.05 -6.17 5.59
C LEU A 49 15.01 -6.22 4.06
N LEU A 50 13.81 -6.40 3.52
CA LEU A 50 13.53 -6.39 2.09
C LEU A 50 13.00 -5.02 1.68
N ALA A 51 13.37 -4.53 0.50
CA ALA A 51 12.84 -3.29 -0.06
C ALA A 51 12.59 -3.42 -1.57
N THR A 52 11.42 -2.99 -2.04
CA THR A 52 11.17 -2.86 -3.48
C THR A 52 11.90 -1.62 -4.01
N ASN A 53 12.77 -1.80 -5.00
CA ASN A 53 13.33 -0.72 -5.79
C ASN A 53 12.53 -0.59 -7.08
N THR A 54 11.44 0.15 -6.99
CA THR A 54 10.41 0.31 -8.02
C THR A 54 11.01 0.81 -9.33
N ALA A 55 11.83 1.86 -9.28
CA ALA A 55 12.46 2.48 -10.44
C ALA A 55 13.47 1.55 -11.18
N ASP A 56 14.10 0.61 -10.47
CA ASP A 56 15.11 -0.28 -11.04
C ASP A 56 14.59 -1.71 -11.29
N SER A 57 13.31 -2.00 -10.97
CA SER A 57 12.74 -3.37 -11.08
C SER A 57 13.54 -4.42 -10.30
N HIS A 58 13.95 -4.07 -9.08
CA HIS A 58 14.73 -4.94 -8.20
C HIS A 58 14.07 -5.12 -6.83
N LEU A 59 14.33 -6.28 -6.22
CA LEU A 59 14.22 -6.49 -4.79
C LEU A 59 15.59 -6.26 -4.15
N GLU A 60 15.69 -5.24 -3.31
CA GLU A 60 16.86 -4.97 -2.49
C GLU A 60 16.75 -5.70 -1.15
N ILE A 61 17.85 -6.31 -0.72
CA ILE A 61 17.91 -7.10 0.51
C ILE A 61 19.04 -6.53 1.35
N TYR A 62 18.73 -6.13 2.57
CA TYR A 62 19.66 -5.56 3.52
C TYR A 62 19.82 -6.47 4.74
N ASN A 63 21.05 -6.58 5.24
CA ASN A 63 21.32 -7.12 6.56
C ASN A 63 21.19 -6.00 7.60
N ILE A 64 20.43 -6.24 8.67
CA ILE A 64 20.16 -5.27 9.74
C ILE A 64 20.72 -5.68 11.11
N SER A 65 21.58 -6.71 11.17
CA SER A 65 22.14 -7.24 12.43
C SER A 65 22.93 -6.21 13.24
N SER A 66 23.46 -5.17 12.57
CA SER A 66 24.21 -4.08 13.20
C SER A 66 23.33 -2.95 13.75
N GLY A 67 22.01 -3.00 13.53
CA GLY A 67 21.08 -1.89 13.77
C GLY A 67 21.06 -0.84 12.65
N VAL A 68 21.92 -0.97 11.65
CA VAL A 68 21.94 -0.15 10.42
C VAL A 68 21.80 -1.08 9.21
N PRO A 69 20.91 -0.77 8.23
CA PRO A 69 20.81 -1.55 7.00
C PRO A 69 22.11 -1.52 6.19
N VAL A 70 22.66 -2.71 5.91
CA VAL A 70 23.83 -2.93 5.04
C VAL A 70 23.37 -3.71 3.81
N PRO A 71 23.61 -3.23 2.58
CA PRO A 71 23.23 -3.98 1.37
C PRO A 71 23.81 -5.39 1.38
N PHE A 72 22.97 -6.38 1.08
CA PHE A 72 23.33 -7.80 1.10
C PHE A 72 23.17 -8.44 -0.28
N LEU A 73 22.00 -8.34 -0.88
CA LEU A 73 21.69 -8.84 -2.22
C LEU A 73 20.80 -7.84 -2.96
N SER A 74 20.89 -7.84 -4.29
CA SER A 74 19.94 -7.15 -5.17
C SER A 74 19.50 -8.16 -6.23
N VAL A 75 18.19 -8.35 -6.37
CA VAL A 75 17.61 -9.40 -7.21
C VAL A 75 16.70 -8.76 -8.25
N PRO A 76 16.95 -8.93 -9.57
CA PRO A 76 16.04 -8.44 -10.59
C PRO A 76 14.69 -9.16 -10.52
N VAL A 77 13.60 -8.40 -10.55
CA VAL A 77 12.22 -8.88 -10.52
C VAL A 77 11.44 -8.36 -11.74
N GLY A 78 10.11 -8.43 -11.72
CA GLY A 78 9.28 -7.82 -12.76
C GLY A 78 9.29 -6.29 -12.68
N LEU A 79 8.70 -5.65 -13.67
CA LEU A 79 8.62 -4.19 -13.75
C LEU A 79 7.71 -3.62 -12.66
N ASP A 80 8.19 -2.53 -12.06
CA ASP A 80 7.44 -1.71 -11.10
C ASP A 80 6.99 -2.50 -9.86
N PRO A 81 7.93 -3.06 -9.08
CA PRO A 81 7.60 -3.74 -7.84
C PRO A 81 7.04 -2.76 -6.80
N VAL A 82 5.84 -3.05 -6.28
CA VAL A 82 5.10 -2.16 -5.36
C VAL A 82 4.85 -2.77 -3.97
N SER A 83 5.04 -4.08 -3.85
CA SER A 83 4.85 -4.82 -2.61
C SER A 83 5.82 -5.98 -2.51
N VAL A 84 6.32 -6.23 -1.31
CA VAL A 84 7.06 -7.45 -0.95
C VAL A 84 6.49 -8.05 0.34
N ARG A 85 6.36 -9.38 0.42
CA ARG A 85 6.14 -10.11 1.69
C ARG A 85 7.04 -11.33 1.79
N ALA A 86 7.55 -11.59 2.99
CA ALA A 86 8.22 -12.83 3.30
C ALA A 86 7.17 -13.89 3.62
N ARG A 87 7.08 -14.94 2.80
CA ARG A 87 6.25 -16.11 3.14
C ARG A 87 6.89 -16.94 4.23
N THR A 88 8.22 -17.07 4.14
CA THR A 88 9.06 -17.82 5.08
C THR A 88 10.38 -17.07 5.28
N ALA A 89 11.26 -17.60 6.15
CA ALA A 89 12.60 -17.02 6.35
C ALA A 89 13.50 -17.08 5.09
N THR A 90 13.09 -17.80 4.03
CA THR A 90 13.91 -18.06 2.84
C THR A 90 13.21 -17.73 1.54
N GLU A 91 11.96 -17.27 1.58
CA GLU A 91 11.13 -17.04 0.40
C GLU A 91 10.33 -15.75 0.56
N ALA A 92 10.45 -14.87 -0.42
CA ALA A 92 9.65 -13.65 -0.53
C ALA A 92 8.86 -13.63 -1.84
N TRP A 93 7.68 -13.03 -1.82
CA TRP A 93 6.88 -12.76 -3.01
C TRP A 93 6.90 -11.25 -3.25
N VAL A 94 7.26 -10.86 -4.47
CA VAL A 94 7.32 -9.47 -4.91
C VAL A 94 6.24 -9.26 -5.97
N VAL A 95 5.36 -8.31 -5.74
CA VAL A 95 4.26 -7.96 -6.64
C VAL A 95 4.75 -6.89 -7.61
N ASN A 96 4.73 -7.20 -8.90
CA ASN A 96 5.22 -6.35 -9.98
C ASN A 96 4.02 -5.81 -10.77
N ARG A 97 3.64 -4.55 -10.52
CA ARG A 97 2.36 -4.00 -10.98
C ARG A 97 2.28 -3.92 -12.50
N ILE A 98 3.29 -3.34 -13.14
CA ILE A 98 3.27 -3.09 -14.61
C ILE A 98 3.50 -4.37 -15.42
N SER A 99 4.12 -5.39 -14.81
CA SER A 99 4.33 -6.67 -15.48
C SER A 99 3.20 -7.67 -15.28
N ASP A 100 2.17 -7.35 -14.49
CA ASP A 100 1.09 -8.28 -14.13
C ASP A 100 1.60 -9.62 -13.60
N THR A 101 2.61 -9.56 -12.72
CA THR A 101 3.27 -10.76 -12.22
C THR A 101 3.63 -10.68 -10.74
N ILE A 102 3.89 -11.85 -10.16
CA ILE A 102 4.57 -12.01 -8.89
C ILE A 102 5.89 -12.73 -9.11
N SER A 103 6.99 -12.15 -8.61
CA SER A 103 8.29 -12.82 -8.53
C SER A 103 8.44 -13.52 -7.17
N ILE A 104 8.60 -14.85 -7.18
CA ILE A 104 8.93 -15.63 -5.98
C ILE A 104 10.45 -15.72 -5.87
N VAL A 105 11.01 -15.03 -4.88
CA VAL A 105 12.46 -14.89 -4.67
C VAL A 105 12.95 -15.86 -3.62
N ASP A 106 14.04 -16.58 -3.95
CA ASP A 106 14.84 -17.34 -3.01
C ASP A 106 15.80 -16.38 -2.28
N LEU A 107 15.55 -16.13 -1.00
CA LEU A 107 16.32 -15.17 -0.20
C LEU A 107 17.71 -15.70 0.21
N GLN A 108 17.95 -17.01 0.13
CA GLN A 108 19.26 -17.59 0.45
C GLN A 108 20.22 -17.46 -0.71
N ASN A 109 19.72 -17.70 -1.93
CA ASN A 109 20.53 -17.75 -3.13
C ASN A 109 20.46 -16.47 -3.97
N GLY A 110 19.49 -15.59 -3.71
CA GLY A 110 19.37 -14.29 -4.37
C GLY A 110 18.91 -14.37 -5.82
N TYR A 111 17.91 -15.20 -6.12
CA TYR A 111 17.34 -15.28 -7.46
C TYR A 111 15.82 -15.52 -7.45
N VAL A 112 15.14 -15.11 -8.54
CA VAL A 112 13.72 -15.41 -8.76
C VAL A 112 13.58 -16.88 -9.16
N ARG A 113 12.92 -17.67 -8.31
CA ARG A 113 12.70 -19.10 -8.52
C ARG A 113 11.51 -19.37 -9.44
N TRP A 114 10.46 -18.55 -9.33
CA TRP A 114 9.28 -18.61 -10.18
C TRP A 114 8.72 -17.20 -10.42
N THR A 115 8.08 -17.04 -11.57
CA THR A 115 7.24 -15.87 -11.87
C THR A 115 5.82 -16.37 -12.13
N LEU A 116 4.87 -15.89 -11.34
CA LEU A 116 3.45 -16.17 -11.50
C LEU A 116 2.80 -15.05 -12.29
N MET A 117 1.89 -15.40 -13.20
CA MET A 117 1.04 -14.42 -13.87
C MET A 117 -0.14 -14.08 -12.95
N THR A 118 -0.50 -12.80 -12.92
CA THR A 118 -1.72 -12.30 -12.27
C THR A 118 -2.66 -11.72 -13.32
N ALA A 119 -3.78 -11.16 -12.85
CA ALA A 119 -4.57 -10.22 -13.61
C ALA A 119 -3.92 -8.83 -13.56
N ASP A 120 -4.59 -7.87 -14.19
CA ASP A 120 -4.07 -6.52 -14.46
C ASP A 120 -3.79 -5.75 -13.17
N GLU A 121 -2.61 -5.13 -13.12
CA GLU A 121 -2.12 -4.28 -12.04
C GLU A 121 -2.23 -4.90 -10.64
N PRO A 122 -1.49 -5.98 -10.33
CA PRO A 122 -1.46 -6.52 -8.97
C PRO A 122 -0.85 -5.49 -7.99
N ALA A 123 -1.42 -5.38 -6.79
CA ALA A 123 -1.10 -4.33 -5.84
C ALA A 123 -0.45 -4.84 -4.54
N ASP A 124 -0.93 -5.96 -4.00
CA ASP A 124 -0.41 -6.53 -2.76
C ASP A 124 -0.52 -8.06 -2.73
N VAL A 125 0.23 -8.69 -1.83
CA VAL A 125 0.10 -10.12 -1.53
C VAL A 125 0.16 -10.36 -0.02
N ILE A 126 -0.67 -11.25 0.51
CA ILE A 126 -0.57 -11.74 1.89
C ILE A 126 -0.78 -13.25 1.99
N PHE A 127 -0.26 -13.85 3.06
CA PHE A 127 -0.39 -15.29 3.33
C PHE A 127 -1.30 -15.57 4.53
N ALA A 128 -2.42 -16.26 4.33
CA ALA A 128 -3.45 -16.54 5.34
C ALA A 128 -4.09 -17.92 5.16
N GLY A 129 -4.85 -18.40 6.15
CA GLY A 129 -5.60 -19.66 6.10
C GLY A 129 -4.83 -20.91 6.59
N THR A 130 -5.58 -22.01 6.76
CA THR A 130 -5.07 -23.37 7.02
C THR A 130 -5.87 -24.37 6.17
N PRO A 131 -5.31 -24.89 5.06
CA PRO A 131 -3.95 -24.68 4.55
C PRO A 131 -3.68 -23.23 4.15
N GLN A 132 -2.40 -22.81 4.18
CA GLN A 132 -2.00 -21.46 3.80
C GLN A 132 -2.28 -21.21 2.31
N ARG A 133 -2.81 -20.03 2.00
CA ARG A 133 -3.05 -19.48 0.67
C ARG A 133 -2.37 -18.13 0.54
N ALA A 134 -2.01 -17.76 -0.69
CA ALA A 134 -1.53 -16.42 -1.03
C ALA A 134 -2.65 -15.64 -1.71
N TYR A 135 -3.10 -14.56 -1.07
CA TYR A 135 -4.15 -13.68 -1.58
C TYR A 135 -3.49 -12.47 -2.23
N VAL A 136 -3.86 -12.17 -3.47
CA VAL A 136 -3.26 -11.12 -4.28
C VAL A 136 -4.37 -10.19 -4.75
N SER A 137 -4.26 -8.91 -4.45
CA SER A 137 -5.18 -7.90 -4.98
C SER A 137 -4.75 -7.50 -6.38
N CYS A 138 -5.70 -7.50 -7.32
CA CYS A 138 -5.49 -7.06 -8.69
C CYS A 138 -6.36 -5.82 -8.93
N SER A 139 -5.73 -4.64 -9.00
CA SER A 139 -6.46 -3.37 -9.02
C SER A 139 -7.15 -3.12 -10.35
N GLY A 140 -6.57 -3.53 -11.47
CA GLY A 140 -7.14 -3.28 -12.80
C GLY A 140 -8.34 -4.15 -13.15
N THR A 141 -8.55 -5.25 -12.43
CA THR A 141 -9.66 -6.20 -12.65
C THR A 141 -10.61 -6.37 -11.48
N ASP A 142 -10.47 -5.56 -10.42
CA ASP A 142 -11.35 -5.53 -9.25
C ASP A 142 -11.56 -6.90 -8.60
N GLU A 143 -10.48 -7.66 -8.43
CA GLU A 143 -10.54 -9.02 -7.91
C GLU A 143 -9.38 -9.36 -6.96
N ILE A 144 -9.59 -10.41 -6.17
CA ILE A 144 -8.53 -11.10 -5.44
C ILE A 144 -8.24 -12.43 -6.13
N MET A 145 -7.01 -12.64 -6.54
CA MET A 145 -6.51 -13.94 -6.98
C MET A 145 -5.92 -14.71 -5.80
N VAL A 146 -6.24 -15.99 -5.69
CA VAL A 146 -5.81 -16.84 -4.58
C VAL A 146 -4.98 -18.00 -5.09
N PHE A 147 -3.69 -17.98 -4.78
CA PHE A 147 -2.74 -19.02 -5.18
C PHE A 147 -2.49 -20.03 -4.06
N ASP A 148 -2.19 -21.27 -4.44
CA ASP A 148 -1.61 -22.25 -3.52
C ASP A 148 -0.07 -22.14 -3.55
N PRO A 149 0.57 -21.64 -2.48
CA PRO A 149 2.03 -21.49 -2.47
C PRO A 149 2.78 -22.83 -2.41
N SER A 150 2.10 -23.96 -2.19
CA SER A 150 2.68 -25.31 -2.24
C SER A 150 2.62 -25.96 -3.62
N ASP A 151 1.78 -25.43 -4.52
CA ASP A 151 1.67 -25.85 -5.92
C ASP A 151 1.49 -24.61 -6.82
N VAL A 152 2.62 -23.98 -7.14
CA VAL A 152 2.69 -22.80 -8.01
C VAL A 152 2.29 -23.07 -9.47
N THR A 153 1.96 -24.32 -9.82
CA THR A 153 1.49 -24.68 -11.17
C THR A 153 -0.03 -24.80 -11.27
N ALA A 154 -0.71 -24.87 -10.12
CA ALA A 154 -2.17 -24.89 -10.07
C ALA A 154 -2.74 -23.52 -10.48
N PRO A 155 -3.88 -23.49 -11.20
CA PRO A 155 -4.56 -22.23 -11.48
C PRO A 155 -5.06 -21.58 -10.18
N PRO A 156 -5.00 -20.25 -10.05
CA PRO A 156 -5.52 -19.54 -8.90
C PRO A 156 -7.05 -19.56 -8.86
N GLU A 157 -7.62 -19.48 -7.67
CA GLU A 157 -9.03 -19.13 -7.50
C GLU A 157 -9.21 -17.62 -7.68
N ILE A 158 -10.40 -17.18 -8.09
CA ILE A 158 -10.72 -15.78 -8.35
C ILE A 158 -11.91 -15.37 -7.49
N ILE A 159 -11.77 -14.25 -6.77
CA ILE A 159 -12.83 -13.63 -5.98
C ILE A 159 -13.06 -12.23 -6.52
N SER A 160 -14.15 -12.04 -7.26
CA SER A 160 -14.56 -10.70 -7.72
C SER A 160 -15.01 -9.84 -6.54
N LEU A 161 -14.65 -8.56 -6.56
CA LEU A 161 -15.03 -7.59 -5.55
C LEU A 161 -16.12 -6.65 -6.06
N ILE A 162 -16.79 -5.99 -5.12
CA ILE A 162 -17.67 -4.86 -5.41
C ILE A 162 -16.90 -3.62 -4.98
N GLY A 163 -16.58 -2.76 -5.94
CA GLY A 163 -15.74 -1.57 -5.78
C GLY A 163 -14.56 -1.62 -6.75
N GLU A 164 -13.89 -0.49 -6.92
CA GLU A 164 -12.79 -0.33 -7.89
C GLU A 164 -11.43 -0.14 -7.18
N GLU A 165 -10.38 -0.67 -7.79
CA GLU A 165 -9.00 -0.61 -7.31
C GLU A 165 -8.80 -1.21 -5.88
N PRO A 166 -8.95 -2.52 -5.69
CA PRO A 166 -8.45 -3.18 -4.49
C PRO A 166 -6.92 -3.00 -4.36
N ARG A 167 -6.46 -2.51 -3.21
CA ARG A 167 -5.04 -2.21 -2.97
C ARG A 167 -4.47 -3.04 -1.84
N ALA A 168 -4.43 -2.50 -0.63
CA ALA A 168 -3.74 -3.12 0.49
C ALA A 168 -4.53 -4.30 1.07
N LEU A 169 -3.81 -5.35 1.43
CA LEU A 169 -4.37 -6.51 2.11
C LEU A 169 -3.83 -6.60 3.54
N ALA A 170 -4.69 -7.02 4.46
CA ALA A 170 -4.32 -7.34 5.83
C ALA A 170 -4.97 -8.65 6.26
N LYS A 171 -4.43 -9.32 7.27
CA LYS A 171 -5.05 -10.51 7.87
C LYS A 171 -5.29 -10.34 9.35
N SER A 172 -6.28 -11.05 9.87
CA SER A 172 -6.48 -11.21 11.30
C SER A 172 -5.27 -11.91 11.96
N PRO A 173 -5.03 -11.72 13.27
CA PRO A 173 -3.90 -12.34 13.97
C PRO A 173 -3.87 -13.87 13.92
N ASP A 174 -5.05 -14.50 13.90
CA ASP A 174 -5.20 -15.96 13.73
C ASP A 174 -5.05 -16.42 12.26
N GLY A 175 -4.96 -15.48 11.33
CA GLY A 175 -4.85 -15.71 9.89
C GLY A 175 -6.11 -16.28 9.24
N SER A 176 -7.26 -16.30 9.93
CA SER A 176 -8.50 -16.87 9.39
C SER A 176 -9.28 -15.91 8.48
N THR A 177 -9.05 -14.60 8.62
CA THR A 177 -9.75 -13.54 7.88
C THR A 177 -8.76 -12.68 7.10
N VAL A 178 -9.10 -12.36 5.86
CA VAL A 178 -8.39 -11.41 5.01
C VAL A 178 -9.27 -10.17 4.83
N TYR A 179 -8.67 -8.99 5.03
CA TYR A 179 -9.27 -7.68 4.80
C TYR A 179 -8.65 -7.07 3.56
N CYS A 180 -9.47 -6.47 2.70
CA CYS A 180 -9.04 -5.74 1.52
C CYS A 180 -9.46 -4.27 1.65
N ALA A 181 -8.50 -3.36 1.46
CA ALA A 181 -8.78 -1.94 1.31
C ALA A 181 -9.02 -1.64 -0.18
N ILE A 182 -10.18 -1.05 -0.48
CA ILE A 182 -10.61 -0.71 -1.84
C ILE A 182 -10.61 0.80 -1.96
N PHE A 183 -9.87 1.36 -2.91
CA PHE A 183 -9.71 2.81 -3.04
C PHE A 183 -11.01 3.48 -3.48
N GLU A 184 -11.70 2.90 -4.47
CA GLU A 184 -12.94 3.38 -5.03
C GLU A 184 -14.09 2.42 -4.69
N SER A 185 -14.25 2.15 -3.40
CA SER A 185 -15.13 1.07 -2.92
C SER A 185 -16.60 1.18 -3.33
N GLY A 186 -17.11 2.39 -3.58
CA GLY A 186 -18.52 2.62 -3.88
C GLY A 186 -19.47 2.05 -2.82
N ASN A 187 -19.00 1.80 -1.59
CA ASN A 187 -19.70 1.02 -0.56
C ASN A 187 -20.89 1.75 0.10
N GLY A 188 -21.34 2.85 -0.51
CA GLY A 188 -22.43 3.67 -0.03
C GLY A 188 -22.09 4.39 1.27
N THR A 189 -20.84 4.78 1.51
CA THR A 189 -20.48 5.61 2.68
C THR A 189 -20.11 7.03 2.27
N THR A 190 -20.33 7.99 3.15
CA THR A 190 -19.91 9.39 2.94
C THR A 190 -19.62 10.11 4.26
N VAL A 191 -18.81 11.15 4.21
CA VAL A 191 -18.42 11.94 5.39
C VAL A 191 -19.31 13.18 5.54
N LEU A 192 -19.93 13.37 6.69
CA LEU A 192 -20.56 14.62 7.10
C LEU A 192 -19.59 15.42 7.96
N GLY A 193 -19.30 16.65 7.55
CA GLY A 193 -18.30 17.49 8.19
C GLY A 193 -18.67 17.82 9.63
N GLY A 194 -17.66 17.87 10.50
CA GLY A 194 -17.82 18.09 11.93
C GLY A 194 -16.55 18.44 12.67
N GLY A 195 -16.70 18.95 13.89
CA GLY A 195 -15.58 19.17 14.82
C GLY A 195 -14.85 20.50 14.73
N PHE A 196 -15.21 21.37 13.79
CA PHE A 196 -14.62 22.70 13.65
C PHE A 196 -15.71 23.75 13.44
N ASP A 197 -15.73 24.79 14.27
CA ASP A 197 -16.70 25.89 14.28
C ASP A 197 -16.35 27.04 13.31
N GLY A 198 -15.48 26.76 12.32
CA GLY A 198 -15.23 27.68 11.21
C GLY A 198 -14.39 28.90 11.57
N GLY A 199 -13.36 28.75 12.41
CA GLY A 199 -12.38 29.81 12.68
C GLY A 199 -11.80 30.49 11.42
N VAL A 200 -11.23 31.68 11.58
CA VAL A 200 -10.72 32.50 10.45
C VAL A 200 -9.58 31.77 9.71
N ASN A 201 -9.69 31.63 8.38
CA ASN A 201 -8.77 30.91 7.46
C ASN A 201 -8.87 29.37 7.44
N VAL A 202 -10.06 28.80 7.68
CA VAL A 202 -10.27 27.35 7.63
C VAL A 202 -10.96 26.92 6.33
N ILE A 203 -10.59 25.73 5.84
CA ILE A 203 -11.22 25.06 4.70
C ILE A 203 -12.69 24.82 5.05
N ALA A 204 -13.60 25.44 4.30
CA ALA A 204 -15.05 25.45 4.57
C ALA A 204 -15.80 24.20 4.08
N PHE A 205 -15.07 23.19 3.60
CA PHE A 205 -15.65 22.00 2.98
C PHE A 205 -14.97 20.71 3.50
N PRO A 206 -15.74 19.68 3.88
CA PRO A 206 -17.21 19.71 4.01
C PRO A 206 -17.68 20.64 5.15
N PRO A 207 -18.83 21.32 5.01
CA PRO A 207 -19.41 22.14 6.07
C PRO A 207 -19.62 21.35 7.36
N ASN A 208 -19.52 22.03 8.51
CA ASN A 208 -19.85 21.43 9.80
C ASN A 208 -21.38 21.28 9.94
N VAL A 209 -21.89 20.12 9.54
CA VAL A 209 -23.33 19.82 9.51
C VAL A 209 -23.74 18.87 10.65
N VAL A 210 -22.78 18.19 11.28
CA VAL A 210 -23.08 17.25 12.38
C VAL A 210 -23.63 17.94 13.65
N SER A 211 -23.50 19.26 13.75
CA SER A 211 -24.09 20.08 14.80
C SER A 211 -25.13 21.07 14.26
N ASP A 212 -25.66 20.82 13.05
CA ASP A 212 -26.77 21.61 12.51
C ASP A 212 -28.09 21.21 13.20
N PRO A 213 -28.97 22.16 13.59
CA PRO A 213 -30.29 21.88 14.12
C PRO A 213 -31.21 21.04 13.20
N ALA A 214 -30.95 21.03 11.90
CA ALA A 214 -31.62 20.17 10.93
C ALA A 214 -31.22 18.69 11.03
N GLY A 215 -30.08 18.39 11.65
CA GLY A 215 -29.62 17.02 11.85
C GLY A 215 -30.44 16.26 12.89
N PRO A 216 -30.35 14.92 12.91
CA PRO A 216 -31.16 14.06 13.78
C PRO A 216 -30.90 14.28 15.28
N TYR A 217 -29.77 14.90 15.64
CA TYR A 217 -29.41 15.22 17.02
C TYR A 217 -29.74 16.67 17.42
N GLY A 218 -30.50 17.41 16.60
CA GLY A 218 -31.03 18.72 16.96
C GLY A 218 -29.96 19.76 17.31
N GLY A 219 -28.84 19.77 16.59
CA GLY A 219 -27.74 20.71 16.78
C GLY A 219 -26.66 20.27 17.78
N VAL A 220 -26.77 19.06 18.33
CA VAL A 220 -25.75 18.45 19.19
C VAL A 220 -24.89 17.51 18.35
N ASN A 221 -23.56 17.55 18.53
CA ASN A 221 -22.67 16.58 17.87
C ASN A 221 -23.09 15.14 18.27
N PRO A 222 -23.07 14.17 17.35
CA PRO A 222 -23.52 12.81 17.61
C PRO A 222 -22.82 12.17 18.81
N PRO A 223 -23.50 11.31 19.58
CA PRO A 223 -22.85 10.54 20.63
C PRO A 223 -21.83 9.56 20.01
N PRO A 224 -20.98 8.94 20.85
CA PRO A 224 -20.14 7.81 20.45
C PRO A 224 -20.89 6.74 19.66
N ASN A 225 -20.15 5.96 18.86
CA ASN A 225 -20.68 5.08 17.82
C ASN A 225 -21.42 3.82 18.33
N ALA A 226 -21.56 3.64 19.64
CA ALA A 226 -22.30 2.56 20.26
C ALA A 226 -23.20 3.10 21.40
N ASN A 227 -24.22 3.89 21.07
CA ASN A 227 -25.26 4.39 21.97
C ASN A 227 -24.73 5.13 23.21
N GLY A 228 -23.65 5.90 23.05
CA GLY A 228 -23.00 6.61 24.16
C GLY A 228 -21.65 6.02 24.59
N ASP A 229 -21.33 4.81 24.12
CA ASP A 229 -20.02 4.17 24.26
C ASP A 229 -19.29 4.06 22.90
N PHE A 230 -18.01 3.68 22.92
CA PHE A 230 -17.23 3.41 21.71
C PHE A 230 -17.06 1.92 21.46
N GLU A 231 -17.29 1.49 20.23
CA GLU A 231 -16.99 0.14 19.77
C GLU A 231 -16.13 0.19 18.49
N PRO A 232 -14.87 -0.29 18.53
CA PRO A 232 -14.18 -0.86 19.69
C PRO A 232 -13.92 0.17 20.81
N PRO A 233 -13.74 -0.28 22.07
CA PRO A 233 -13.47 0.61 23.18
C PRO A 233 -12.25 1.51 22.94
N LEU A 234 -12.36 2.78 23.33
CA LEU A 234 -11.23 3.70 23.28
C LEU A 234 -10.08 3.21 24.16
N ASN A 235 -8.85 3.50 23.72
CA ASN A 235 -7.68 3.37 24.57
C ASN A 235 -7.80 4.38 25.73
N PRO A 236 -7.84 3.95 27.00
CA PRO A 236 -8.03 4.88 28.13
C PRO A 236 -6.96 5.97 28.25
N SER A 237 -5.80 5.81 27.60
CA SER A 237 -4.71 6.79 27.60
C SER A 237 -4.90 7.96 26.62
N THR A 238 -5.88 7.91 25.69
CA THR A 238 -6.04 8.93 24.64
C THR A 238 -6.86 10.15 25.06
N GLY A 239 -7.40 10.18 26.28
CA GLY A 239 -8.23 11.29 26.78
C GLY A 239 -9.61 11.37 26.11
N THR A 240 -10.31 12.49 26.32
CA THR A 240 -11.61 12.75 25.66
C THR A 240 -11.36 13.24 24.23
N PRO A 241 -11.87 12.55 23.19
CA PRO A 241 -11.69 12.98 21.82
C PRO A 241 -12.41 14.31 21.56
N PRO A 242 -11.90 15.17 20.67
CA PRO A 242 -12.65 16.33 20.23
C PRO A 242 -13.92 15.89 19.48
N PRO A 243 -14.96 16.74 19.41
CA PRO A 243 -16.04 16.55 18.44
C PRO A 243 -15.43 16.49 17.03
N VAL A 244 -15.92 15.61 16.17
CA VAL A 244 -15.37 15.39 14.83
C VAL A 244 -16.49 15.18 13.80
N ALA A 245 -16.08 15.09 12.54
CA ALA A 245 -16.91 14.60 11.44
C ALA A 245 -17.42 13.18 11.71
N LEU A 246 -18.49 12.82 11.01
CA LEU A 246 -19.16 11.52 11.10
C LEU A 246 -19.14 10.85 9.72
N ILE A 247 -19.03 9.52 9.70
CA ILE A 247 -19.29 8.72 8.50
C ILE A 247 -20.72 8.18 8.59
N VAL A 248 -21.48 8.31 7.50
CA VAL A 248 -22.81 7.71 7.37
C VAL A 248 -22.83 6.71 6.24
N LYS A 249 -23.68 5.70 6.36
CA LYS A 249 -23.82 4.60 5.40
C LYS A 249 -25.24 4.54 4.84
N LYS A 250 -25.33 4.44 3.51
CA LYS A 250 -26.57 4.20 2.80
C LYS A 250 -27.07 2.80 3.07
N ILE A 251 -28.30 2.68 3.56
CA ILE A 251 -28.96 1.38 3.80
C ILE A 251 -30.18 1.16 2.90
N ASP A 252 -30.73 2.23 2.34
CA ASP A 252 -31.80 2.20 1.34
C ASP A 252 -31.70 3.44 0.44
N GLN A 253 -32.57 3.54 -0.57
CA GLN A 253 -32.71 4.76 -1.35
C GLN A 253 -33.01 5.95 -0.43
N ASP A 254 -32.11 6.94 -0.45
CA ASP A 254 -32.17 8.17 0.35
C ASP A 254 -32.12 8.01 1.88
N VAL A 255 -31.84 6.81 2.39
CA VAL A 255 -31.66 6.55 3.84
C VAL A 255 -30.18 6.36 4.14
N TRP A 256 -29.62 7.27 4.94
CA TRP A 256 -28.20 7.31 5.28
C TRP A 256 -28.05 7.32 6.79
N VAL A 257 -27.56 6.24 7.38
CA VAL A 257 -27.51 6.10 8.84
C VAL A 257 -26.12 6.24 9.40
N ASP A 258 -26.01 6.80 10.60
CA ASP A 258 -24.83 6.64 11.43
C ASP A 258 -24.80 5.29 12.17
N ASP A 259 -23.73 5.03 12.92
CA ASP A 259 -23.56 3.79 13.69
C ASP A 259 -24.62 3.62 14.79
N ASN A 260 -25.30 4.70 15.20
CA ASN A 260 -26.41 4.66 16.15
C ASN A 260 -27.78 4.48 15.47
N GLY A 261 -27.82 4.38 14.15
CA GLY A 261 -29.03 4.19 13.36
C GLY A 261 -29.85 5.46 13.11
N SER A 262 -29.31 6.64 13.42
CA SER A 262 -29.99 7.91 13.13
C SER A 262 -29.90 8.23 11.64
N ASP A 263 -31.02 8.63 11.04
CA ASP A 263 -31.09 8.94 9.62
C ASP A 263 -30.64 10.38 9.32
N TRP A 264 -29.71 10.49 8.39
CA TRP A 264 -29.10 11.70 7.86
C TRP A 264 -29.50 11.95 6.39
N GLY A 265 -30.47 11.20 5.85
CA GLY A 265 -30.89 11.25 4.46
C GLY A 265 -31.17 12.66 3.94
N ASP A 266 -31.90 13.46 4.71
CA ASP A 266 -32.22 14.85 4.37
C ASP A 266 -30.98 15.72 4.13
N LEU A 267 -29.89 15.47 4.87
CA LEU A 267 -28.63 16.20 4.79
C LEU A 267 -27.64 15.58 3.79
N VAL A 268 -27.89 14.37 3.29
CA VAL A 268 -26.98 13.69 2.34
C VAL A 268 -27.51 13.73 0.91
N SER A 269 -28.75 13.26 0.69
CA SER A 269 -29.36 13.21 -0.64
C SER A 269 -30.79 13.76 -0.70
N GLY A 270 -31.29 14.29 0.42
CA GLY A 270 -32.62 14.88 0.53
C GLY A 270 -32.64 16.41 0.42
N PRO A 271 -33.74 17.05 0.88
CA PRO A 271 -34.00 18.47 0.65
C PRO A 271 -33.03 19.46 1.30
N GLN A 272 -32.16 19.00 2.19
CA GLN A 272 -31.19 19.81 2.95
C GLN A 272 -29.73 19.45 2.63
N ALA A 273 -29.48 18.72 1.54
CA ALA A 273 -28.15 18.29 1.11
C ALA A 273 -27.16 19.46 0.95
N ASP A 274 -27.64 20.63 0.50
CA ASP A 274 -26.84 21.85 0.36
C ASP A 274 -26.14 22.25 1.67
N LEU A 275 -26.73 21.95 2.84
CA LEU A 275 -26.14 22.26 4.15
C LEU A 275 -24.88 21.44 4.44
N SER A 276 -24.76 20.25 3.83
CA SER A 276 -23.57 19.40 3.91
C SER A 276 -22.64 19.56 2.70
N GLY A 277 -22.94 20.50 1.80
CA GLY A 277 -22.20 20.76 0.57
C GLY A 277 -22.42 19.73 -0.54
N ARG A 278 -23.61 19.12 -0.61
CA ARG A 278 -24.01 18.13 -1.61
C ARG A 278 -25.16 18.61 -2.49
#